data_AF-A0AAW5HD70-F1
#
_entry.id   AF-A0AAW5HD70-F1
#
_cell.length_a   1.000
_cell.length_b   1.000
_cell.length_c   1.000
_cell.angle_alpha   90.00
_cell.angle_beta   90.00
_cell.angle_gamma   90.00
#
_symmetry.space_group_name_H-M   'P 1'
#
loop_
_entity.id
_entity.type
_entity.pdbx_description
1 polymer ?
#
loop_
_entity_poly.entity_id
_entity_poly.type
_entity_poly.pdbx_seq_one_letter_code
_entity_poly.pdbx_strand_id
1 'polypeptide(L)'
;MATTWLFSPHENTYIKPKIHGQISKITTTLAQLRNPWVSDSVFMAKMYTATILAIAIVSYTGFFTHSINYQQEGAYVFIAIQLLGPFIFTPFLAYRVFLIKKLSDIYLNRATKKIYYKRINTVIVIDWNNTGGGIFKRTEFGGSSFTTSYALAFAPRREDGSLHQKDCLWVDSNEPTEPG
;
A
#
# COMPACT_ATOMS: atom_id res chain seq x y z
N MET A 1 -11.53 -6.36 13.59
CA MET A 1 -11.60 -5.30 12.56
C MET A 1 -13.06 -4.96 12.33
N ALA A 2 -13.47 -3.71 12.50
CA ALA A 2 -14.86 -3.31 12.30
C ALA A 2 -14.89 -1.97 11.56
N THR A 3 -15.76 -1.88 10.56
CA THR A 3 -16.05 -0.61 9.88
C THR A 3 -17.33 -0.07 10.48
N THR A 4 -17.27 1.14 11.03
CA THR A 4 -18.47 1.85 11.47
C THR A 4 -18.93 2.72 10.30
N TRP A 5 -20.05 2.37 9.70
CA TRP A 5 -20.66 3.16 8.62
C TRP A 5 -21.33 4.39 9.22
N LEU A 6 -20.89 5.58 8.79
CA LEU A 6 -21.25 6.86 9.42
C LEU A 6 -21.75 7.88 8.41
N PHE A 7 -21.42 7.71 7.13
CA PHE A 7 -21.68 8.72 6.11
C PHE A 7 -22.62 8.16 5.06
N SER A 8 -23.75 8.83 4.87
CA SER A 8 -24.67 8.61 3.77
C SER A 8 -24.62 9.80 2.79
N PRO A 9 -24.83 9.59 1.48
CA PRO A 9 -24.82 10.69 0.50
C PRO A 9 -25.92 11.74 0.75
N HIS A 10 -26.95 11.36 1.48
CA HIS A 10 -28.12 12.19 1.79
C HIS A 10 -28.02 12.90 3.14
N GLU A 11 -26.96 12.67 3.91
CA GLU A 11 -26.77 13.26 5.23
C GLU A 11 -25.75 14.39 5.17
N ASN A 12 -26.12 15.55 5.71
CA ASN A 12 -25.20 16.66 5.91
C ASN A 12 -24.60 16.56 7.31
N THR A 13 -23.28 16.41 7.39
CA THR A 13 -22.58 16.27 8.66
C THR A 13 -22.22 17.61 9.31
N TYR A 14 -22.42 18.75 8.63
CA TYR A 14 -22.00 20.10 9.05
C TYR A 14 -20.51 20.24 9.38
N ILE A 15 -19.71 19.20 9.13
CA ILE A 15 -18.27 19.16 9.36
C ILE A 15 -17.59 19.54 8.06
N LYS A 16 -16.66 20.50 8.12
CA LYS A 16 -15.83 20.86 6.98
C LYS A 16 -14.85 19.70 6.69
N PRO A 17 -14.92 19.05 5.52
CA PRO A 17 -14.01 17.95 5.21
C PRO A 17 -12.58 18.47 5.12
N LYS A 18 -11.64 17.75 5.73
CA LYS A 18 -10.22 18.04 5.68
C LYS A 18 -9.47 16.78 5.31
N ILE A 19 -8.68 16.87 4.25
CA ILE A 19 -7.76 15.83 3.83
C ILE A 19 -6.39 16.51 3.79
N HIS A 20 -5.39 15.90 4.41
CA HIS A 20 -4.03 16.44 4.46
C HIS A 20 -3.12 15.66 3.51
N GLY A 21 -2.22 14.84 4.05
CA GLY A 21 -1.05 14.29 3.36
C GLY A 21 -1.30 13.30 2.21
N GLN A 22 -2.56 12.96 1.92
CA GLN A 22 -2.91 12.06 0.83
C GLN A 22 -3.26 12.79 -0.47
N ILE A 23 -3.53 14.09 -0.43
CA ILE A 23 -3.89 14.83 -1.65
C ILE A 23 -2.68 14.89 -2.59
N SER A 24 -2.86 14.39 -3.81
CA SER A 24 -1.90 14.63 -4.89
C SER A 24 -2.29 15.81 -5.76
N LYS A 25 -3.59 16.01 -6.02
CA LYS A 25 -4.11 17.07 -6.88
C LYS A 25 -5.54 17.40 -6.50
N ILE A 26 -5.87 18.70 -6.38
CA ILE A 26 -7.26 19.18 -6.24
C ILE A 26 -7.53 20.22 -7.32
N THR A 27 -8.69 20.10 -7.92
CA THR A 27 -9.29 21.06 -8.86
C THR A 27 -10.75 21.27 -8.48
N THR A 28 -11.46 22.13 -9.21
CA THR A 28 -12.90 22.38 -8.99
C THR A 28 -13.77 21.13 -9.19
N THR A 29 -13.33 20.20 -10.04
CA THR A 29 -14.10 19.01 -10.44
C THR A 29 -13.47 17.68 -10.00
N LEU A 30 -12.20 17.65 -9.65
CA LEU A 30 -11.46 16.42 -9.35
C LEU A 30 -10.61 16.59 -8.10
N ALA A 31 -10.71 15.63 -7.17
CA ALA A 31 -9.74 15.42 -6.12
C ALA A 31 -9.06 14.05 -6.31
N GLN A 32 -7.73 14.06 -6.37
CA GLN A 32 -6.88 12.88 -6.52
C GLN A 32 -6.18 12.61 -5.19
N LEU A 33 -6.41 11.42 -4.64
CA LEU A 33 -5.83 10.93 -3.40
C LEU A 33 -4.81 9.85 -3.72
N ARG A 34 -3.60 9.98 -3.17
CA ARG A 34 -2.53 9.00 -3.30
C ARG A 34 -2.95 7.67 -2.70
N ASN A 35 -2.63 6.60 -3.40
CA ASN A 35 -2.81 5.27 -2.83
C ASN A 35 -1.71 4.97 -1.80
N PRO A 36 -2.03 4.77 -0.51
CA PRO A 36 -1.01 4.54 0.52
C PRO A 36 -0.19 3.27 0.22
N TRP A 37 -0.79 2.25 -0.40
CA TRP A 37 -0.10 1.01 -0.78
C TRP A 37 0.99 1.24 -1.82
N VAL A 38 0.81 2.21 -2.71
CA VAL A 38 1.82 2.56 -3.72
C VAL A 38 2.99 3.25 -3.02
N SER A 39 2.72 4.20 -2.13
CA SER A 39 3.76 4.91 -1.37
C SER A 39 4.59 3.97 -0.50
N ASP A 40 3.94 3.10 0.28
CA ASP A 40 4.61 2.06 1.09
C ASP A 40 5.45 1.12 0.20
N SER A 41 4.88 0.68 -0.92
CA SER A 41 5.60 -0.22 -1.83
C SER A 41 6.82 0.44 -2.46
N VAL A 42 6.80 1.75 -2.75
CA VAL A 42 7.98 2.50 -3.22
C VAL A 42 9.07 2.52 -2.15
N PHE A 43 8.70 2.79 -0.89
CA PHE A 43 9.67 2.77 0.22
C PHE A 43 10.29 1.38 0.40
N MET A 44 9.46 0.34 0.47
CA MET A 44 9.92 -1.04 0.62
C MET A 44 10.76 -1.51 -0.57
N ALA A 45 10.41 -1.13 -1.80
CA ALA A 45 11.22 -1.43 -2.99
C ALA A 45 12.62 -0.82 -2.91
N LYS A 46 12.75 0.42 -2.42
CA LYS A 46 14.06 1.05 -2.18
C LYS A 46 14.86 0.28 -1.14
N MET A 47 14.23 -0.11 -0.04
CA MET A 47 14.87 -0.91 1.02
C MET A 47 15.38 -2.24 0.47
N TYR A 48 14.56 -3.01 -0.24
CA TYR A 48 14.98 -4.27 -0.84
C TYR A 48 16.11 -4.08 -1.85
N THR A 49 16.04 -3.05 -2.69
CA THR A 49 17.11 -2.74 -3.65
C THR A 49 18.42 -2.44 -2.93
N ALA A 50 18.39 -1.62 -1.89
CA ALA A 50 19.57 -1.31 -1.09
C ALA A 50 20.16 -2.55 -0.40
N THR A 51 19.31 -3.42 0.15
CA THR A 51 19.74 -4.68 0.77
C THR A 51 20.38 -5.64 -0.25
N ILE A 52 19.78 -5.79 -1.43
CA ILE A 52 20.34 -6.62 -2.52
C ILE A 52 21.74 -6.10 -2.89
N LEU A 53 21.89 -4.78 -3.07
CA LEU A 53 23.18 -4.16 -3.41
C LEU A 53 24.21 -4.34 -2.28
N ALA A 54 23.82 -4.13 -1.03
CA ALA A 54 24.72 -4.31 0.12
C ALA A 54 25.24 -5.75 0.22
N ILE A 55 24.35 -6.73 0.10
CA ILE A 55 24.72 -8.15 0.10
C ILE A 55 25.59 -8.46 -1.12
N ALA A 56 25.25 -7.96 -2.31
CA ALA A 56 26.05 -8.15 -3.52
C ALA A 56 27.47 -7.59 -3.37
N ILE A 57 27.63 -6.41 -2.79
CA ILE A 57 28.95 -5.81 -2.55
C ILE A 57 29.78 -6.71 -1.63
N VAL A 58 29.24 -7.13 -0.49
CA VAL A 58 29.96 -8.00 0.46
C VAL A 58 30.24 -9.38 -0.16
N SER A 59 29.27 -9.92 -0.88
CA SER A 59 29.40 -11.25 -1.47
C SER A 59 30.42 -11.26 -2.62
N TYR A 60 30.42 -10.23 -3.46
CA TYR A 60 31.25 -10.19 -4.64
C TYR A 60 32.68 -9.76 -4.37
N THR A 61 32.93 -8.91 -3.36
CA THR A 61 34.30 -8.56 -2.96
C THR A 61 35.11 -9.78 -2.52
N GLY A 62 34.46 -10.79 -1.91
CA GLY A 62 35.10 -12.05 -1.55
C GLY A 62 35.71 -12.81 -2.73
N PHE A 63 35.18 -12.66 -3.95
CA PHE A 63 35.77 -13.25 -5.16
C PHE A 63 37.04 -12.53 -5.62
N PHE A 64 37.19 -11.24 -5.32
CA PHE A 64 38.35 -10.44 -5.72
C PHE A 64 39.50 -10.54 -4.72
N THR A 65 39.22 -10.81 -3.43
CA THR A 65 40.24 -10.80 -2.37
C THR A 65 40.83 -12.17 -2.05
N HIS A 66 40.14 -13.26 -2.38
CA HIS A 66 40.58 -14.61 -1.99
C HIS A 66 40.74 -15.54 -3.19
N SER A 67 41.82 -16.33 -3.20
CA SER A 67 41.98 -17.45 -4.13
C SER A 67 41.07 -18.59 -3.70
N ILE A 68 40.11 -18.93 -4.56
CA ILE A 68 39.15 -20.00 -4.28
C ILE A 68 39.83 -21.35 -4.57
N ASN A 69 39.88 -22.22 -3.56
CA ASN A 69 40.31 -23.60 -3.75
C ASN A 69 39.14 -24.47 -4.23
N TYR A 70 39.05 -24.66 -5.54
CA TYR A 70 38.00 -25.45 -6.18
C TYR A 70 38.04 -26.96 -5.88
N GLN A 71 39.13 -27.45 -5.29
CA GLN A 71 39.27 -28.86 -4.91
C GLN A 71 38.66 -29.16 -3.54
N GLN A 72 38.30 -28.13 -2.77
CA GLN A 72 37.71 -28.30 -1.46
C GLN A 72 36.24 -28.77 -1.58
N GLU A 73 35.87 -29.76 -0.78
CA GLU A 73 34.50 -30.25 -0.70
C GLU A 73 33.55 -29.10 -0.34
N GLY A 74 32.48 -28.92 -1.12
CA GLY A 74 31.52 -27.82 -0.93
C GLY A 74 31.89 -26.48 -1.60
N ALA A 75 33.05 -26.34 -2.24
CA ALA A 75 33.46 -25.10 -2.90
C ALA A 75 32.44 -24.60 -3.94
N TYR A 76 31.90 -25.49 -4.77
CA TYR A 76 30.87 -25.14 -5.76
C TYR A 76 29.55 -24.66 -5.13
N VAL A 77 29.15 -25.26 -4.01
CA VAL A 77 27.95 -24.86 -3.27
C VAL A 77 28.13 -23.47 -2.67
N PHE A 78 29.31 -23.22 -2.08
CA PHE A 78 29.65 -21.91 -1.53
C PHE A 78 29.63 -20.82 -2.61
N ILE A 79 30.22 -21.08 -3.78
CA ILE A 79 30.18 -20.14 -4.92
C ILE A 79 28.74 -19.87 -5.36
N ALA A 80 27.90 -20.91 -5.46
CA ALA A 80 26.50 -20.74 -5.84
C ALA A 80 25.73 -19.88 -4.83
N ILE A 81 25.95 -20.08 -3.53
CA ILE A 81 25.35 -19.26 -2.47
C ILE A 81 25.85 -17.81 -2.56
N GLN A 82 27.15 -17.61 -2.80
CA GLN A 82 27.73 -16.27 -2.90
C GLN A 82 27.22 -15.50 -4.12
N LEU A 83 26.99 -16.20 -5.25
CA LEU A 83 26.44 -15.63 -6.47
C LEU A 83 24.94 -15.35 -6.37
N LEU A 84 24.17 -16.27 -5.78
CA LEU A 84 22.70 -16.20 -5.76
C LEU A 84 22.14 -15.52 -4.49
N GLY A 85 22.90 -15.53 -3.41
CA GLY A 85 22.53 -14.96 -2.11
C GLY A 85 22.01 -13.53 -2.16
N PRO A 86 22.63 -12.60 -2.92
CA PRO A 86 22.12 -11.25 -3.07
C PRO A 86 20.69 -11.19 -3.62
N PHE A 87 20.27 -12.16 -4.42
CA PHE A 87 18.97 -12.17 -5.09
C PHE A 87 17.83 -12.73 -4.23
N ILE A 88 18.07 -13.11 -2.97
CA ILE A 88 17.04 -13.66 -2.08
C ILE A 88 15.83 -12.73 -1.90
N PHE A 89 16.04 -11.40 -1.97
CA PHE A 89 14.98 -10.40 -1.86
C PHE A 89 14.31 -10.02 -3.18
N THR A 90 14.76 -10.58 -4.31
CA THR A 90 14.22 -10.26 -5.64
C THR A 90 12.72 -10.56 -5.76
N PRO A 91 12.17 -11.68 -5.23
CA PRO A 91 10.73 -11.92 -5.28
C PRO A 91 9.92 -10.83 -4.56
N PHE A 92 10.40 -10.34 -3.41
CA PHE A 92 9.75 -9.28 -2.65
C PHE A 92 9.82 -7.94 -3.40
N LEU A 93 10.97 -7.62 -4.00
CA LEU A 93 11.13 -6.44 -4.85
C LEU A 93 10.19 -6.50 -6.06
N ALA A 94 10.14 -7.63 -6.77
CA ALA A 94 9.26 -7.84 -7.91
C ALA A 94 7.78 -7.67 -7.53
N TYR A 95 7.37 -8.20 -6.38
CA TYR A 95 6.03 -8.01 -5.85
C TYR A 95 5.71 -6.53 -5.58
N ARG A 96 6.62 -5.78 -4.96
CA ARG A 96 6.42 -4.33 -4.71
C ARG A 96 6.34 -3.54 -6.01
N VAL A 97 7.21 -3.81 -6.98
CA VAL A 97 7.17 -3.18 -8.31
C VAL A 97 5.87 -3.51 -9.05
N PHE A 98 5.38 -4.76 -8.93
CA PHE A 98 4.09 -5.15 -9.47
C PHE A 98 2.97 -4.29 -8.90
N LEU A 99 2.86 -4.15 -7.58
CA LEU A 99 1.84 -3.32 -6.94
C LEU A 99 1.92 -1.85 -7.39
N ILE A 100 3.12 -1.27 -7.45
CA ILE A 100 3.32 0.12 -7.89
C ILE A 100 2.78 0.33 -9.32
N LYS A 101 3.01 -0.63 -10.23
CA LYS A 101 2.55 -0.54 -11.63
C LYS A 101 1.06 -0.82 -11.81
N LYS A 102 0.46 -1.54 -10.87
CA LYS A 102 -0.87 -2.15 -11.02
C LYS A 102 -1.94 -1.46 -10.20
N LEU A 103 -1.58 -0.65 -9.21
CA LEU A 103 -2.50 0.18 -8.46
C LEU A 103 -2.49 1.61 -9.00
N SER A 104 -3.65 2.27 -9.03
CA SER A 104 -3.71 3.71 -9.25
C SER A 104 -3.98 4.46 -7.95
N ASP A 105 -3.86 5.78 -8.03
CA ASP A 105 -4.49 6.70 -7.10
C ASP A 105 -6.02 6.62 -7.16
N ILE A 106 -6.66 7.18 -6.15
CA ILE A 106 -8.11 7.26 -6.03
C ILE A 106 -8.57 8.63 -6.56
N TYR A 107 -9.53 8.61 -7.47
CA TYR A 107 -10.04 9.81 -8.13
C TYR A 107 -11.48 10.05 -7.73
N LEU A 108 -11.72 11.13 -7.00
CA LEU A 108 -13.04 11.63 -6.64
C LEU A 108 -13.46 12.67 -7.67
N ASN A 109 -14.33 12.28 -8.61
CA ASN A 109 -14.76 13.16 -9.70
C ASN A 109 -16.17 13.71 -9.42
N ARG A 110 -16.24 15.02 -9.17
CA ARG A 110 -17.47 15.77 -8.94
C ARG A 110 -18.31 15.94 -10.20
N ALA A 111 -17.70 16.09 -11.37
CA ALA A 111 -18.44 16.27 -12.62
C ALA A 111 -19.24 15.01 -12.99
N THR A 112 -18.65 13.83 -12.80
CA THR A 112 -19.34 12.56 -13.07
C THR A 112 -20.04 11.97 -11.83
N LYS A 113 -19.89 12.58 -10.65
CA LYS A 113 -20.35 12.06 -9.34
C LYS A 113 -19.92 10.60 -9.10
N LYS A 114 -18.67 10.27 -9.44
CA LYS A 114 -18.11 8.91 -9.36
C LYS A 114 -16.74 8.89 -8.71
N ILE A 115 -16.44 7.79 -8.05
CA ILE A 115 -15.11 7.45 -7.54
C ILE A 115 -14.49 6.44 -8.50
N TYR A 116 -13.29 6.71 -8.97
CA TYR A 116 -12.52 5.80 -9.82
C TYR A 116 -11.27 5.31 -9.10
N TYR A 117 -11.05 4.02 -9.17
CA TYR A 117 -9.87 3.38 -8.62
C TYR A 117 -9.49 2.16 -9.46
N LYS A 118 -8.25 2.08 -9.92
CA LYS A 118 -7.75 0.90 -10.63
C LYS A 118 -6.98 0.01 -9.66
N ARG A 119 -7.45 -1.24 -9.55
CA ARG A 119 -6.78 -2.31 -8.83
C ARG A 119 -6.38 -3.40 -9.81
N ILE A 120 -5.08 -3.52 -10.04
CA ILE A 120 -4.48 -4.48 -10.97
C ILE A 120 -4.97 -4.28 -12.41
N ASN A 121 -5.91 -5.11 -12.85
CA ASN A 121 -6.47 -5.04 -14.19
C ASN A 121 -7.95 -4.62 -14.16
N THR A 122 -8.49 -4.33 -12.98
CA THR A 122 -9.91 -3.98 -12.78
C THR A 122 -10.04 -2.51 -12.42
N VAL A 123 -10.88 -1.79 -13.15
CA VAL A 123 -11.30 -0.43 -12.78
C VAL A 123 -12.56 -0.54 -11.93
N ILE A 124 -12.44 -0.16 -10.67
CA ILE A 124 -13.54 -0.05 -9.73
C ILE A 124 -14.14 1.34 -9.88
N VAL A 125 -15.44 1.38 -10.15
CA VAL A 125 -16.21 2.61 -10.30
C VAL A 125 -17.33 2.59 -9.28
N ILE A 126 -17.41 3.61 -8.44
CA ILE A 126 -18.44 3.72 -7.39
C ILE A 126 -19.23 5.01 -7.61
N ASP A 127 -20.55 4.91 -7.65
CA ASP A 127 -21.46 6.05 -7.77
C ASP A 127 -21.65 6.73 -6.41
N TRP A 128 -21.46 8.04 -6.34
CA TRP A 128 -21.59 8.82 -5.10
C TRP A 128 -22.97 8.68 -4.47
N ASN A 129 -24.03 8.61 -5.27
CA ASN A 129 -25.41 8.51 -4.77
C ASN A 129 -25.69 7.15 -4.11
N ASN A 130 -24.91 6.12 -4.46
CA ASN A 130 -25.04 4.77 -3.93
C ASN A 130 -23.81 4.32 -3.13
N THR A 131 -23.06 5.27 -2.55
CA THR A 131 -21.89 4.98 -1.71
C THR A 131 -22.23 5.16 -0.24
N GLY A 132 -21.80 4.23 0.61
CA GLY A 132 -21.71 4.46 2.05
C GLY A 132 -20.28 4.75 2.46
N GLY A 133 -20.08 5.74 3.31
CA GLY A 133 -18.80 6.03 3.94
C GLY A 133 -18.78 5.57 5.40
N GLY A 134 -17.60 5.17 5.88
CA GLY A 134 -17.39 4.72 7.23
C GLY A 134 -15.97 4.95 7.70
N ILE A 135 -15.77 4.74 9.00
CA ILE A 135 -14.45 4.74 9.62
C ILE A 135 -14.08 3.29 9.85
N PHE A 136 -12.98 2.88 9.22
CA PHE A 136 -12.32 1.61 9.52
C PHE A 136 -11.30 1.84 10.64
N LYS A 137 -11.41 1.06 11.72
CA LYS A 137 -10.49 1.10 12.85
C LYS A 137 -9.77 -0.24 12.97
N ARG A 138 -8.44 -0.17 13.10
CA ARG A 138 -7.57 -1.33 13.28
C ARG A 138 -6.57 -1.05 14.39
N THR A 139 -6.55 -1.92 15.41
CA THR A 139 -5.57 -1.86 16.49
C THR A 139 -4.64 -3.06 16.35
N GLU A 140 -3.34 -2.80 16.20
CA GLU A 140 -2.32 -3.82 15.95
C GLU A 140 -1.17 -3.65 16.95
N PHE A 141 -0.60 -4.77 17.40
CA PHE A 141 0.60 -4.76 18.25
C PHE A 141 1.84 -4.68 17.36
N GLY A 142 2.59 -3.57 17.46
CA GLY A 142 3.78 -3.28 16.66
C GLY A 142 5.09 -3.85 17.22
N GLY A 143 5.02 -4.73 18.21
CA GLY A 143 6.19 -5.32 18.88
C GLY A 143 6.57 -4.63 20.20
N SER A 144 6.32 -3.33 20.33
CA SER A 144 6.56 -2.56 21.56
C SER A 144 5.30 -1.98 22.20
N SER A 145 4.27 -1.68 21.41
CA SER A 145 2.99 -1.14 21.89
C SER A 145 1.85 -1.54 20.95
N PHE A 146 0.62 -1.32 21.39
CA PHE A 146 -0.55 -1.29 20.52
C PHE A 146 -0.61 0.05 19.81
N THR A 147 -0.86 0.04 18.51
CA THR A 147 -1.13 1.25 17.72
C THR A 147 -2.49 1.12 17.06
N THR A 148 -3.30 2.17 17.18
CA THR A 148 -4.57 2.25 16.48
C THR A 148 -4.45 3.08 15.20
N SER A 149 -4.69 2.43 14.07
CA SER A 149 -4.81 3.06 12.75
C SER A 149 -6.28 3.25 12.37
N TYR A 150 -6.57 4.39 11.76
CA TYR A 150 -7.87 4.70 11.20
C TYR A 150 -7.76 4.84 9.68
N ALA A 151 -8.78 4.40 8.96
CA ALA A 151 -8.90 4.59 7.52
C ALA A 151 -10.30 5.06 7.15
N LEU A 152 -10.39 5.89 6.12
CA LEU A 152 -11.67 6.18 5.49
C LEU A 152 -12.07 4.98 4.65
N ALA A 153 -13.20 4.37 4.99
CA ALA A 153 -13.79 3.25 4.27
C ALA A 153 -14.95 3.76 3.42
N PHE A 154 -15.04 3.33 2.17
CA PHE A 154 -16.24 3.54 1.37
C PHE A 154 -16.54 2.34 0.49
N ALA A 155 -17.83 1.99 0.39
CA ALA A 155 -18.32 0.85 -0.37
C ALA A 155 -19.63 1.23 -1.08
N PRO A 156 -19.90 0.64 -2.26
CA PRO A 156 -21.23 0.71 -2.85
C PRO A 156 -22.22 -0.05 -1.95
N ARG A 157 -23.47 0.43 -1.87
CA ARG A 157 -24.54 -0.38 -1.27
C ARG A 157 -24.92 -1.50 -2.22
N ARG A 158 -25.18 -2.69 -1.66
CA ARG A 158 -25.72 -3.84 -2.40
C ARG A 158 -27.23 -3.66 -2.66
N GLU A 159 -27.82 -4.58 -3.40
CA GLU A 159 -29.26 -4.59 -3.71
C GLU A 159 -30.14 -4.61 -2.45
N ASP A 160 -29.66 -5.22 -1.37
CA ASP A 160 -30.32 -5.23 -0.05
C ASP A 160 -30.09 -3.94 0.77
N GLY A 161 -29.40 -2.94 0.19
CA GLY A 161 -29.08 -1.67 0.84
C GLY A 161 -27.93 -1.73 1.84
N SER A 162 -27.36 -2.92 2.08
CA SER A 162 -26.29 -3.15 3.06
C SER A 162 -24.91 -2.72 2.53
N LEU A 163 -24.00 -2.46 3.47
CA LEU A 163 -22.60 -2.13 3.20
C LEU A 163 -21.71 -3.25 3.73
N HIS A 164 -20.92 -3.85 2.83
CA HIS A 164 -20.02 -4.94 3.19
C HIS A 164 -18.56 -4.50 3.13
N GLN A 165 -17.82 -4.88 4.17
CA GLN A 165 -16.37 -4.60 4.25
C GLN A 165 -15.56 -5.23 3.11
N LYS A 166 -15.99 -6.38 2.58
CA LYS A 166 -15.34 -7.05 1.42
C LYS A 166 -15.36 -6.22 0.13
N ASP A 167 -16.35 -5.35 -0.01
CA ASP A 167 -16.52 -4.51 -1.20
C ASP A 167 -15.95 -3.09 -0.97
N CYS A 168 -15.33 -2.88 0.19
CA CYS A 168 -14.85 -1.58 0.63
C CYS A 168 -13.49 -1.24 0.03
N LEU A 169 -13.35 0.02 -0.38
CA LEU A 169 -12.07 0.67 -0.57
C LEU A 169 -11.72 1.42 0.71
N TRP A 170 -10.50 1.23 1.20
CA TRP A 170 -9.98 1.96 2.35
C TRP A 170 -8.86 2.91 1.94
N VAL A 171 -8.81 4.04 2.63
CA VAL A 171 -7.74 5.02 2.51
C VAL A 171 -7.20 5.28 3.91
N ASP A 172 -6.05 4.67 4.20
CA ASP A 172 -5.41 4.69 5.52
C ASP A 172 -4.95 6.10 5.87
N SER A 173 -5.26 6.57 7.08
CA SER A 173 -4.73 7.82 7.61
C SER A 173 -3.20 7.77 7.67
N ASN A 174 -2.55 8.83 7.20
CA ASN A 174 -1.09 8.95 7.24
C ASN A 174 -0.54 9.42 8.61
N GLU A 175 -1.42 9.76 9.55
CA GLU A 175 -1.02 10.28 10.87
C GLU A 175 -1.24 9.23 11.97
N PRO A 176 -0.23 8.98 12.84
CA PRO A 176 -0.45 8.26 14.09
C PRO A 176 -1.43 9.08 14.93
N THR A 177 -2.58 8.49 15.24
CA THR A 177 -3.64 9.14 16.02
C THR A 177 -3.47 9.01 17.54
N GLU A 178 -2.33 8.49 18.01
CA GLU A 178 -2.02 8.50 19.43
C GLU A 178 -1.39 9.86 19.78
N PRO A 179 -1.99 10.63 20.72
CA PRO A 179 -1.30 11.77 21.29
C PRO A 179 -0.08 11.24 22.06
N GLY A 180 1.11 11.73 21.69
CA GLY A 180 2.31 11.55 22.49
C GLY A 180 2.23 12.27 23.84
#